data_AF-A0A959TA60-F1
#
_entry.id   AF-A0A959TA60-F1
#
_cell.length_a   1.000
_cell.length_b   1.000
_cell.length_c   1.000
_cell.angle_alpha   90.00
_cell.angle_beta   90.00
_cell.angle_gamma   90.00
#
_symmetry.space_group_name_H-M   'P 1'
#
loop_
_entity.id
_entity.type
_entity.pdbx_description
1 polymer ?
#
loop_
_entity_poly.entity_id
_entity_poly.type
_entity_poly.pdbx_seq_one_letter_code
_entity_poly.pdbx_strand_id
1 'polypeptide(L)'
;LLGFALQLNGEWDAAITAFEEHKQRSLGIPDPEPMYNRADRYIAECRNGRSLSASPIPAEVALVPGINSAHADYGPLPTADGSTLYFTSRRAGTTGGKRNKVTNEYFEDIYA
;
A
#
# COMPACT_ATOMS: atom_id res chain seq x y z
N LEU A 1 11.10 12.30 7.97
CA LEU A 1 11.02 10.82 8.13
C LEU A 1 10.28 10.41 9.40
N LEU A 2 10.42 11.11 10.53
CA LEU A 2 9.73 10.79 11.80
C LEU A 2 8.20 10.64 11.66
N GLY A 3 7.51 11.61 11.05
CA GLY A 3 6.05 11.53 10.87
C GLY A 3 5.57 10.28 10.13
N PHE A 4 6.35 9.80 9.15
CA PHE A 4 6.03 8.56 8.42
C PHE A 4 6.10 7.33 9.31
N ALA A 5 7.16 7.22 10.13
CA ALA A 5 7.33 6.09 11.03
C ALA A 5 6.19 6.04 12.06
N LEU A 6 5.83 7.19 12.65
CA LEU A 6 4.73 7.31 13.59
C LEU A 6 3.37 6.95 12.95
N GLN A 7 3.12 7.42 11.72
CA GLN A 7 1.90 7.10 10.97
C GLN A 7 1.79 5.59 10.70
N LEU A 8 2.87 4.94 10.26
CA LEU A 8 2.87 3.49 9.99
C LEU A 8 2.64 2.65 11.26
N ASN A 9 3.05 3.16 12.42
CA ASN A 9 2.81 2.53 13.71
C ASN A 9 1.42 2.86 14.31
N GLY A 10 0.62 3.68 13.64
CA GLY A 10 -0.69 4.11 14.15
C GLY A 10 -0.62 5.12 15.30
N GLU A 11 0.53 5.75 15.53
CA GLU A 11 0.71 6.81 16.51
C GLU A 11 0.19 8.15 15.94
N TRP A 12 -1.12 8.21 15.69
CA TRP A 12 -1.75 9.23 14.85
C TRP A 12 -1.48 10.66 15.30
N ASP A 13 -1.64 10.96 16.59
CA ASP A 13 -1.49 12.32 17.10
C ASP A 13 0.00 12.75 17.07
N ALA A 14 0.92 11.85 17.41
CA ALA A 14 2.35 12.12 17.32
C ALA A 14 2.81 12.32 15.86
N ALA A 15 2.27 11.53 14.93
CA ALA A 15 2.51 11.70 13.50
C ALA A 15 2.03 13.08 13.01
N ILE A 16 0.82 13.49 13.39
CA ILE A 16 0.27 14.82 13.06
C ILE A 16 1.18 15.93 13.58
N THR A 17 1.62 15.86 14.84
CA THR A 17 2.57 16.83 15.41
C THR A 17 3.86 16.88 14.60
N ALA A 18 4.45 15.73 14.26
CA ALA A 18 5.68 15.68 13.48
C ALA A 18 5.52 16.27 12.06
N PHE A 19 4.37 16.08 11.41
CA PHE A 19 4.08 16.67 10.10
C PHE A 19 3.83 18.17 10.16
N GLU A 20 3.12 18.67 11.18
CA GLU A 20 2.91 20.11 11.37
C GLU A 20 4.23 20.83 11.70
N GLU A 21 5.09 20.24 12.52
CA GLU A 21 6.43 20.77 12.76
C GLU A 21 7.27 20.82 11.48
N HIS A 22 7.17 19.79 10.62
CA HIS A 22 7.85 19.79 9.33
C HIS A 22 7.36 20.94 8.46
N LYS A 23 6.04 21.14 8.35
CA LYS A 23 5.45 22.27 7.62
C LYS A 23 5.97 23.60 8.15
N GLN A 24 5.99 23.78 9.47
CA GLN A 24 6.46 25.01 10.09
C GLN A 24 7.95 25.29 9.78
N ARG A 25 8.81 24.26 9.85
CA ARG A 25 10.24 24.38 9.54
C ARG A 25 10.52 24.62 8.06
N SER A 26 9.61 24.18 7.19
CA SER A 26 9.71 24.34 5.73
C SER A 26 9.00 25.60 5.22
N LEU A 27 8.45 26.45 6.11
CA LEU A 27 7.83 27.72 5.71
C LEU A 27 8.83 28.58 4.93
N GLY A 28 8.44 29.02 3.74
CA GLY A 28 9.27 29.86 2.87
C GLY A 28 10.30 29.09 2.03
N ILE A 29 10.39 27.76 2.19
CA ILE A 29 11.12 26.88 1.27
C ILE A 29 10.07 26.29 0.33
N PRO A 30 10.06 26.65 -0.96
CA PRO A 30 9.15 26.02 -1.92
C PRO A 30 9.38 24.52 -1.90
N ASP A 31 8.30 23.75 -1.74
CA ASP A 31 8.39 22.30 -1.92
C ASP A 31 8.93 22.05 -3.34
N PRO A 32 10.04 21.32 -3.52
CA PRO A 32 10.54 20.98 -4.85
C PRO A 32 9.51 20.19 -5.68
N GLU A 33 8.51 19.59 -5.03
CA GLU A 33 7.38 18.90 -5.65
C GLU A 33 6.04 19.55 -5.23
N PRO A 34 5.74 20.78 -5.65
CA PRO A 34 4.60 21.55 -5.14
C PRO A 34 3.23 20.97 -5.49
N MET A 35 3.16 20.08 -6.50
CA MET A 35 1.94 19.31 -6.81
C MET A 35 1.66 18.21 -5.78
N TYR A 36 2.66 17.84 -4.98
CA TYR A 36 2.57 16.84 -3.93
C TYR A 36 2.81 17.51 -2.58
N ASN A 37 1.86 18.34 -2.13
CA ASN A 37 1.86 18.81 -0.74
C ASN A 37 1.69 17.59 0.19
N ARG A 38 2.82 16.98 0.54
CA ARG A 38 2.88 15.70 1.22
C ARG A 38 2.33 15.84 2.63
N ALA A 39 2.75 16.87 3.37
CA ALA A 39 2.43 16.98 4.80
C ALA A 39 0.94 17.12 5.08
N ASP A 40 0.21 17.98 4.36
CA ASP A 40 -1.24 18.14 4.58
C ASP A 40 -2.01 16.86 4.23
N ARG A 41 -1.61 16.16 3.17
CA ARG A 41 -2.18 14.85 2.84
C ARG A 41 -1.95 13.85 3.97
N TYR A 42 -0.73 13.73 4.47
CA TYR A 42 -0.41 12.78 5.55
C TYR A 42 -1.11 13.13 6.86
N ILE A 43 -1.30 14.42 7.18
CA ILE A 43 -2.11 14.86 8.32
C ILE A 43 -3.57 14.42 8.14
N ALA A 44 -4.14 14.60 6.94
CA ALA A 44 -5.50 14.12 6.64
C ALA A 44 -5.62 12.59 6.75
N GLU A 45 -4.65 11.85 6.24
CA GLU A 45 -4.56 10.40 6.37
C GLU A 45 -4.47 9.97 7.85
N CYS A 46 -3.67 10.64 8.68
CA CYS A 46 -3.58 10.35 10.11
C CYS A 46 -4.91 10.60 10.84
N ARG A 47 -5.62 11.68 10.49
CA ARG A 47 -6.96 11.98 11.04
C ARG A 47 -7.97 10.90 10.65
N ASN A 48 -7.93 10.45 9.40
CA ASN A 48 -8.75 9.34 8.92
C ASN A 48 -8.40 8.04 9.67
N GLY A 49 -7.11 7.72 9.78
CA GLY A 49 -6.60 6.55 10.52
C GLY A 49 -7.11 6.55 11.96
N ARG A 50 -6.98 7.68 12.67
CA ARG A 50 -7.50 7.83 14.03
C ARG A 50 -9.00 7.55 14.13
N SER A 51 -9.79 8.09 13.20
CA SER A 51 -11.24 7.88 13.17
C SER A 51 -11.61 6.42 12.89
N LEU A 52 -10.97 5.81 11.88
CA LEU A 52 -11.22 4.43 11.48
C LEU A 52 -10.76 3.43 12.55
N SER A 53 -9.63 3.69 13.22
CA SER A 53 -9.14 2.87 14.33
C SER A 53 -10.04 2.94 15.56
N ALA A 54 -10.73 4.07 15.78
CA ALA A 54 -11.66 4.22 16.90
C ALA A 54 -12.99 3.46 16.69
N SER A 55 -13.34 3.16 15.44
CA SER A 55 -14.56 2.43 15.09
C SER A 55 -14.27 1.36 14.03
N PRO A 56 -13.57 0.28 14.39
CA PRO A 56 -13.21 -0.76 13.44
C PRO A 56 -14.47 -1.44 12.90
N ILE A 57 -14.51 -1.63 11.58
CA ILE A 57 -15.51 -2.51 10.98
C ILE A 57 -15.08 -3.97 11.19
N PRO A 58 -16.03 -4.92 11.39
CA PRO A 58 -15.71 -6.33 11.36
C PRO A 58 -15.21 -6.70 9.96
N ALA A 59 -13.90 -6.85 9.82
CA ALA A 59 -13.24 -7.27 8.60
C ALA A 59 -12.34 -8.46 8.92
N GLU A 60 -12.35 -9.45 8.04
CA GLU A 60 -11.48 -10.62 8.12
C GLU A 60 -10.45 -10.53 6.99
N VAL A 61 -9.18 -10.75 7.35
CA VAL A 61 -8.11 -10.92 6.36
C VAL A 61 -7.88 -12.43 6.24
N ALA A 62 -8.34 -12.99 5.14
CA ALA A 62 -8.20 -14.41 4.83
C ALA A 62 -7.60 -14.60 3.44
N LEU A 63 -6.97 -15.75 3.24
CA LEU A 63 -6.57 -16.19 1.91
C LEU A 63 -7.81 -16.55 1.10
N VAL A 64 -7.90 -16.04 -0.12
CA VAL A 64 -8.97 -16.35 -1.04
C VAL A 64 -8.52 -17.50 -1.95
N PRO A 65 -9.18 -18.68 -1.90
CA PRO A 65 -8.84 -19.80 -2.76
C PRO A 65 -8.89 -19.42 -4.25
N GLY A 66 -7.87 -19.83 -5.01
CA GLY A 66 -7.74 -19.51 -6.43
C GLY A 66 -7.06 -18.16 -6.72
N ILE A 67 -7.21 -17.18 -5.83
CA ILE A 67 -6.51 -15.88 -5.93
C ILE A 67 -5.14 -16.00 -5.26
N ASN A 68 -5.09 -16.38 -4.00
CA ASN A 68 -3.81 -16.52 -3.29
C ASN A 68 -3.16 -17.88 -3.58
N SER A 69 -1.84 -17.86 -3.71
CA SER A 69 -0.98 -19.02 -3.90
C SER A 69 0.14 -19.03 -2.86
N ALA A 70 0.92 -20.11 -2.84
CA ALA A 70 2.15 -20.18 -2.05
C ALA A 70 3.32 -19.39 -2.68
N HIS A 71 3.09 -18.75 -3.83
CA HIS A 71 4.08 -17.96 -4.57
C HIS A 71 3.74 -16.47 -4.51
N ALA A 72 4.62 -15.63 -5.07
CA ALA A 72 4.36 -14.20 -5.15
C ALA A 72 3.13 -13.93 -6.04
N ASP A 73 2.10 -13.35 -5.43
CA ASP A 73 0.90 -12.79 -6.09
C ASP A 73 0.86 -11.29 -5.78
N TYR A 74 0.77 -10.45 -6.80
CA TYR A 74 0.87 -8.99 -6.64
C TYR A 74 0.23 -8.20 -7.78
N GLY A 75 0.12 -6.89 -7.56
CA GLY A 75 -0.49 -5.97 -8.52
C GLY A 75 -1.97 -6.25 -8.79
N PRO A 76 -2.83 -6.39 -7.76
CA PRO A 76 -4.26 -6.58 -7.97
C PRO A 76 -4.86 -5.34 -8.67
N LEU A 77 -5.65 -5.58 -9.71
CA LEU A 77 -6.35 -4.57 -10.50
C LEU A 77 -7.80 -5.02 -10.71
N PRO A 78 -8.73 -4.59 -9.85
CA PRO A 78 -10.15 -4.88 -10.05
C PRO A 78 -10.71 -4.07 -11.22
N THR A 79 -11.66 -4.65 -11.96
CA THR A 79 -12.46 -3.90 -12.92
C THR A 79 -13.35 -2.88 -12.21
N ALA A 80 -13.81 -1.85 -12.94
CA ALA A 80 -14.59 -0.76 -12.35
C ALA A 80 -15.92 -1.22 -11.71
N ASP A 81 -16.49 -2.31 -12.21
CA ASP A 81 -17.69 -2.96 -11.66
C ASP A 81 -17.37 -3.96 -10.53
N GLY A 82 -16.09 -4.19 -10.23
CA GLY A 82 -15.62 -5.14 -9.22
C GLY A 82 -15.84 -6.61 -9.57
N SER A 83 -16.25 -6.94 -10.81
CA SER A 83 -16.60 -8.32 -11.18
C SER A 83 -15.40 -9.20 -11.51
N THR A 84 -14.27 -8.60 -11.92
CA THR A 84 -13.05 -9.31 -12.31
C THR A 84 -11.85 -8.71 -11.58
N LEU A 85 -10.92 -9.55 -11.13
CA LEU A 85 -9.68 -9.12 -10.51
C LEU A 85 -8.50 -9.61 -11.33
N TYR A 86 -7.84 -8.71 -12.06
CA TYR A 86 -6.58 -9.04 -12.70
C TYR A 86 -5.44 -8.96 -11.67
N PHE A 87 -4.49 -9.90 -11.73
CA PHE A 87 -3.30 -9.84 -10.88
C PHE A 87 -2.15 -10.64 -11.50
N THR A 88 -0.93 -10.35 -11.07
CA THR A 88 0.27 -11.05 -11.53
C THR A 88 0.62 -12.15 -10.54
N SER A 89 0.97 -13.34 -11.05
CA SER A 89 1.42 -14.44 -10.20
C SER A 89 2.64 -15.15 -10.77
N ARG A 90 3.52 -15.59 -9.86
CA ARG A 90 4.63 -16.52 -10.12
C ARG A 90 4.29 -17.95 -9.70
N ARG A 91 3.03 -18.36 -9.82
CA ARG A 91 2.59 -19.73 -9.52
C ARG A 91 3.08 -20.74 -10.56
N ALA A 92 3.06 -22.02 -10.20
CA ALA A 92 3.35 -23.09 -11.15
C ALA A 92 2.37 -23.04 -12.34
N GLY A 93 2.88 -23.36 -13.52
CA GLY A 93 2.08 -23.37 -14.76
C GLY A 93 2.07 -22.04 -15.52
N THR A 94 2.94 -21.09 -15.16
CA THR A 94 3.12 -19.87 -15.97
C THR A 94 3.65 -20.19 -17.36
N THR A 95 3.47 -19.26 -18.28
CA THR A 95 3.71 -19.42 -19.71
C THR A 95 5.15 -19.88 -19.97
N GLY A 96 5.28 -21.04 -20.61
CA GLY A 96 6.55 -21.69 -20.91
C GLY A 96 7.16 -22.49 -19.77
N GLY A 97 6.57 -22.48 -18.57
CA GLY A 97 6.96 -23.33 -17.42
C GLY A 97 8.39 -23.11 -16.93
N LYS A 98 9.01 -21.99 -17.31
CA LYS A 98 10.40 -21.70 -16.99
C LYS A 98 10.49 -21.11 -15.58
N ARG A 99 11.68 -21.28 -14.98
CA ARG A 99 12.03 -20.68 -13.71
C ARG A 99 13.24 -19.76 -13.88
N ASN A 100 13.27 -18.69 -13.12
CA ASN A 100 14.43 -17.85 -12.98
C ASN A 100 15.57 -18.70 -12.38
N LYS A 101 16.72 -18.78 -13.07
CA LYS A 101 17.83 -19.63 -12.64
C LYS A 101 18.53 -19.17 -11.37
N VAL A 102 18.37 -17.90 -11.00
CA VAL A 102 18.98 -17.30 -9.81
C VAL A 102 18.05 -17.44 -8.60
N THR A 103 16.78 -17.08 -8.76
CA THR A 103 15.82 -17.08 -7.64
C THR A 103 15.05 -18.38 -7.50
N ASN A 104 15.10 -19.24 -8.52
CA ASN A 104 14.30 -20.46 -8.62
C ASN A 104 12.79 -20.20 -8.55
N GLU A 105 12.31 -19.01 -8.89
CA GLU A 105 10.87 -18.70 -8.96
C GLU A 105 10.35 -18.93 -10.37
N TYR A 106 9.06 -19.20 -10.54
CA TYR A 106 8.45 -19.19 -11.87
C TYR A 106 8.46 -17.76 -12.44
N PHE A 107 8.49 -17.65 -13.77
CA PHE A 107 8.21 -16.36 -14.42
C PHE A 107 6.75 -15.97 -14.21
N GLU A 108 6.47 -14.69 -14.36
CA GLU A 108 5.16 -14.08 -14.17
C GLU A 108 4.19 -14.36 -15.31
N ASP A 109 2.92 -14.59 -14.94
CA ASP A 109 1.76 -14.47 -15.83
C ASP A 109 0.70 -13.56 -15.19
N ILE A 110 -0.23 -13.07 -16.02
CA ILE A 110 -1.43 -12.34 -15.59
C ILE A 110 -2.59 -13.32 -15.47
N TYR A 111 -3.28 -13.27 -14.34
CA TYR A 111 -4.47 -14.06 -14.01
C TYR A 111 -5.67 -13.14 -13.82
N ALA A 112 -6.89 -13.71 -13.89
CA ALA A 112 -8.17 -13.03 -13.71
C ALA A 112 -9.14 -13.92 -12.92
#